data_AF-A0A830C2B2-F1
#
_entry.id   AF-A0A830C2B2-F1
#
_cell.length_a   1.000
_cell.length_b   1.000
_cell.length_c   1.000
_cell.angle_alpha   90.00
_cell.angle_beta   90.00
_cell.angle_gamma   90.00
#
_symmetry.space_group_name_H-M   'P 1'
#
loop_
_entity.id
_entity.type
_entity.pdbx_description
1 polymer ?
#
loop_
_entity_poly.entity_id
_entity_poly.type
_entity_poly.pdbx_seq_one_letter_code
_entity_poly.pdbx_strand_id
1 'polypeptide(L)'
;MADETSSSSSSAALLVSPLTEEELTLTVKWNGKEHTVIVCGQDTVGELKLRICEAINVLPKRQKLLYPKIIASKLADDSELLSQIPLKSSLKMTMIW
;
A
#
# COMPACT_ATOMS: atom_id res chain seq x y z
N MET A 1 -22.37 -7.14 -47.56
CA MET A 1 -22.12 -5.78 -47.06
C MET A 1 -21.68 -5.95 -45.62
N ALA A 2 -20.37 -5.93 -45.28
CA ALA A 2 -19.47 -4.76 -45.33
C ALA A 2 -20.11 -3.61 -44.53
N ASP A 3 -19.53 -3.01 -43.48
CA ASP A 3 -18.13 -2.92 -43.07
C ASP A 3 -18.05 -2.12 -41.73
N GLU A 4 -16.84 -2.03 -41.13
CA GLU A 4 -16.38 -0.98 -40.17
C GLU A 4 -16.69 -1.15 -38.65
N THR A 5 -15.86 -0.79 -37.66
CA THR A 5 -14.60 -0.03 -37.61
C THR A 5 -13.88 -0.19 -36.24
N SER A 6 -12.55 -0.11 -36.28
CA SER A 6 -11.65 0.61 -35.35
C SER A 6 -11.51 0.26 -33.85
N SER A 7 -10.33 -0.28 -33.53
CA SER A 7 -9.32 0.23 -32.58
C SER A 7 -9.74 1.14 -31.41
N SER A 8 -9.58 0.63 -30.19
CA SER A 8 -8.78 1.26 -29.12
C SER A 8 -8.61 0.29 -27.95
N SER A 9 -7.43 -0.33 -27.85
CA SER A 9 -6.98 -0.99 -26.62
C SER A 9 -6.63 0.08 -25.60
N SER A 10 -7.56 0.38 -24.69
CA SER A 10 -7.29 1.02 -23.41
C SER A 10 -8.57 1.01 -22.59
N SER A 11 -8.64 0.15 -21.58
CA SER A 11 -9.21 0.47 -20.27
C SER A 11 -8.93 -0.71 -19.36
N ALA A 12 -7.96 -0.46 -18.48
CA ALA A 12 -7.52 -1.28 -17.37
C ALA A 12 -8.43 -2.49 -17.09
N ALA A 13 -7.98 -3.66 -17.52
CA ALA A 13 -8.27 -4.86 -16.75
C ALA A 13 -7.65 -4.58 -15.37
N LEU A 14 -8.48 -4.14 -14.43
CA LEU A 14 -8.17 -4.17 -13.01
C LEU A 14 -7.90 -5.65 -12.72
N LEU A 15 -6.63 -6.03 -12.84
CA LEU A 15 -6.07 -7.27 -12.34
C LEU A 15 -6.18 -7.20 -10.81
N VAL A 16 -7.39 -7.35 -10.30
CA VAL A 16 -7.57 -7.92 -8.98
C VAL A 16 -7.36 -9.41 -9.17
N SER A 17 -6.10 -9.80 -9.24
CA SER A 17 -5.72 -11.19 -9.08
C SER A 17 -6.07 -11.55 -7.63
N PRO A 18 -7.00 -12.48 -7.34
CA PRO A 18 -7.05 -13.10 -6.02
C PRO A 18 -5.92 -14.13 -5.99
N LEU A 19 -4.67 -13.66 -6.05
CA LEU A 19 -3.54 -14.55 -5.90
C LEU A 19 -3.22 -14.58 -4.41
N THR A 20 -3.45 -15.75 -3.85
CA THR A 20 -3.15 -16.22 -2.52
C THR A 20 -1.68 -15.98 -2.15
N GLU A 21 -1.35 -14.74 -1.84
CA GLU A 21 -0.02 -14.28 -1.48
C GLU A 21 -0.22 -13.36 -0.26
N GLU A 22 0.15 -13.85 0.92
CA GLU A 22 -0.08 -13.27 2.26
C GLU A 22 -0.49 -11.79 2.30
N GLU A 23 -1.80 -11.54 2.23
CA GLU A 23 -2.38 -10.20 2.35
C GLU A 23 -2.22 -9.69 3.79
N LEU A 24 -1.47 -8.60 3.95
CA LEU A 24 -1.29 -7.87 5.19
C LEU A 24 -2.30 -6.73 5.27
N THR A 25 -3.31 -6.91 6.11
CA THR A 25 -4.22 -5.82 6.49
C THR A 25 -3.51 -4.88 7.47
N LEU A 26 -3.40 -3.60 7.12
CA LEU A 26 -2.75 -2.56 7.92
C LEU A 26 -3.77 -1.46 8.24
N THR A 27 -3.89 -1.09 9.50
CA THR A 27 -4.70 0.07 9.91
C THR A 27 -3.78 1.24 10.20
N VAL A 28 -3.83 2.26 9.35
CA VAL A 28 -3.09 3.50 9.48
C VAL A 28 -3.97 4.54 10.16
N LYS A 29 -3.62 4.92 11.39
CA LYS A 29 -4.30 5.98 12.13
C LYS A 29 -3.65 7.32 11.80
N TRP A 30 -4.44 8.24 11.27
CA TRP A 30 -4.00 9.54 10.81
C TRP A 30 -5.00 10.62 11.17
N ASN A 31 -4.53 11.68 11.83
CA ASN A 31 -5.37 12.84 12.21
C ASN A 31 -6.69 12.46 12.92
N GLY A 32 -6.63 11.42 13.77
CA GLY A 32 -7.80 10.87 14.47
C GLY A 32 -8.70 9.92 13.66
N LYS A 33 -8.44 9.73 12.37
CA LYS A 33 -9.13 8.78 11.49
C LYS A 33 -8.33 7.49 11.32
N GLU A 34 -9.01 6.35 11.24
CA GLU A 34 -8.39 5.06 10.95
C GLU A 34 -8.65 4.71 9.47
N HIS A 35 -7.58 4.45 8.73
CA HIS A 35 -7.61 4.05 7.34
C HIS A 35 -7.07 2.63 7.21
N THR A 36 -7.87 1.71 6.68
CA THR A 36 -7.46 0.34 6.44
C THR A 36 -6.92 0.21 5.03
N VAL A 37 -5.68 -0.24 4.90
CA VAL A 37 -5.02 -0.53 3.62
C VAL A 37 -4.58 -2.00 3.61
N ILE A 38 -4.71 -2.65 2.47
CA ILE A 38 -4.32 -4.04 2.27
C ILE A 38 -3.16 -4.07 1.28
N VAL A 39 -2.07 -4.70 1.69
CA VAL A 39 -0.84 -4.86 0.90
C VAL A 39 -0.36 -6.30 1.00
N CYS A 40 0.53 -6.71 0.12
CA CYS A 40 1.11 -8.04 0.14
C CYS A 40 2.41 -8.06 0.95
N GLY A 41 2.72 -9.17 1.63
CA GLY A 41 4.00 -9.32 2.33
C GLY A 41 5.22 -9.22 1.40
N GLN A 42 5.04 -9.49 0.11
CA GLN A 42 6.09 -9.40 -0.91
C GLN A 42 6.27 -7.98 -1.44
N ASP A 43 5.36 -7.07 -1.10
CA ASP A 43 5.48 -5.67 -1.48
C ASP A 43 6.61 -5.01 -0.69
N THR A 44 7.16 -3.96 -1.28
CA THR A 44 8.12 -3.11 -0.61
C THR A 44 7.45 -2.06 0.27
N VAL A 45 8.21 -1.49 1.20
CA VAL A 45 7.79 -0.29 1.94
C VAL A 45 7.47 0.88 0.99
N GLY A 46 8.12 0.94 -0.18
CA GLY A 46 7.81 1.92 -1.23
C GLY A 46 6.38 1.79 -1.73
N GLU A 47 5.95 0.57 -2.06
CA GLU A 47 4.57 0.26 -2.46
C GLU A 47 3.57 0.51 -1.34
N LEU A 48 3.89 0.15 -0.09
CA LEU A 48 3.03 0.48 1.04
C LEU A 48 2.81 2.00 1.17
N LYS A 49 3.87 2.79 1.10
CA LYS A 49 3.77 4.26 1.17
C LYS A 49 2.96 4.84 0.01
N LEU A 50 3.11 4.27 -1.19
CA LEU A 50 2.29 4.65 -2.35
C LEU A 50 0.82 4.31 -2.12
N ARG A 51 0.52 3.10 -1.65
CA ARG A 51 -0.84 2.66 -1.31
C ARG A 51 -1.49 3.57 -0.26
N ILE A 52 -0.72 3.94 0.77
CA ILE A 52 -1.15 4.90 1.79
C ILE A 52 -1.35 6.28 1.14
N CYS A 53 -0.41 6.74 0.29
CA CYS A 53 -0.55 8.00 -0.43
C CYS A 53 -1.84 8.06 -1.25
N GLU A 54 -2.21 6.99 -1.94
CA GLU A 54 -3.47 6.91 -2.68
C GLU A 54 -4.70 6.90 -1.74
N ALA A 55 -4.61 6.21 -0.61
CA ALA A 55 -5.72 6.09 0.35
C ALA A 55 -6.00 7.39 1.14
N ILE A 56 -4.97 8.13 1.54
CA ILE A 56 -5.09 9.32 2.41
C ILE A 56 -4.61 10.64 1.76
N ASN A 57 -4.12 10.60 0.51
CA ASN A 57 -3.60 11.76 -0.24
C ASN A 57 -2.42 12.49 0.43
N VAL A 58 -1.58 11.76 1.18
CA VAL A 58 -0.37 12.33 1.81
C VAL A 58 0.88 11.87 1.06
N LEU A 59 1.78 12.80 0.76
CA LEU A 59 3.02 12.47 0.04
C LEU A 59 3.91 11.49 0.82
N PRO A 60 4.43 10.43 0.18
CA PRO A 60 5.25 9.40 0.84
C PRO A 60 6.51 9.95 1.52
N LYS A 61 7.04 11.09 1.03
CA LYS A 61 8.19 11.80 1.61
C LYS A 61 7.88 12.47 2.96
N ARG A 62 6.62 12.79 3.24
CA ARG A 62 6.18 13.43 4.49
C ARG A 62 5.54 12.45 5.46
N GLN A 63 5.10 11.28 4.98
CA GLN A 63 4.55 10.24 5.83
C GLN A 63 5.63 9.68 6.76
N LYS A 64 5.48 9.89 8.07
CA LYS A 64 6.20 9.16 9.11
C LYS A 64 5.27 8.11 9.69
N LEU A 65 5.50 6.86 9.30
CA LEU A 65 4.83 5.71 9.90
C LEU A 65 5.51 5.39 11.23
N LEU A 66 4.71 5.41 12.29
CA LEU A 66 5.12 5.10 13.65
C LEU A 66 4.45 3.81 14.10
N TYR A 67 5.27 2.82 14.42
CA TYR A 67 4.80 1.59 15.02
C TYR A 67 5.67 1.25 16.23
N PRO A 68 5.10 0.97 17.42
CA PRO A 68 5.89 0.78 18.63
C PRO A 68 6.90 -0.39 18.57
N LYS A 69 6.76 -1.34 17.62
CA LYS A 69 7.73 -2.42 17.44
C LYS A 69 8.71 -2.21 16.28
N ILE A 70 8.54 -1.17 15.47
CA ILE A 70 9.36 -0.93 14.28
C ILE A 70 9.85 0.52 14.31
N ILE A 71 11.16 0.68 14.23
CA ILE A 71 11.79 2.00 14.15
C ILE A 71 11.34 2.66 12.84
N ALA A 72 10.86 3.90 12.89
CA ALA A 72 10.33 4.61 11.71
C ALA A 72 11.32 4.65 10.53
N SER A 73 12.63 4.66 10.80
CA SER A 73 13.67 4.58 9.77
C SER A 73 13.63 3.29 8.95
N LYS A 74 13.20 2.16 9.53
CA LYS A 74 13.00 0.90 8.80
C LYS A 74 11.79 0.96 7.87
N LEU A 75 10.77 1.73 8.23
CA LEU A 75 9.64 2.04 7.35
C LEU A 75 9.93 3.23 6.43
N ALA A 76 11.12 3.84 6.52
CA ALA A 76 11.55 4.91 5.63
C ALA A 76 12.33 4.36 4.43
N ASP A 77 12.90 3.17 4.53
CA ASP A 77 13.64 2.52 3.44
C ASP A 77 12.67 1.87 2.45
N ASP A 78 12.61 2.36 1.22
CA ASP A 78 11.70 1.85 0.18
C ASP A 78 12.14 0.52 -0.44
N SER A 79 13.36 0.06 -0.17
CA SER A 79 13.87 -1.20 -0.72
C SER A 79 13.58 -2.40 0.18
N GLU A 80 13.19 -2.17 1.43
CA GLU A 80 12.84 -3.22 2.39
C GLU A 80 11.47 -3.84 2.06
N LEU A 81 11.41 -5.17 2.13
CA LEU A 81 10.17 -5.92 1.98
C LEU A 81 9.35 -5.88 3.27
N LEU A 82 8.02 -5.81 3.14
CA LEU A 82 7.12 -5.86 4.28
C LEU A 82 7.23 -7.19 5.05
N SER A 83 7.50 -8.30 4.37
CA SER A 83 7.76 -9.62 4.96
C SER A 83 9.04 -9.66 5.84
N GLN A 84 10.06 -8.86 5.50
CA GLN A 84 11.28 -8.78 6.33
C GLN A 84 11.08 -7.94 7.59
N ILE A 85 10.06 -7.09 7.58
CA ILE A 85 9.68 -6.28 8.72
C ILE A 85 8.72 -7.12 9.56
N PRO A 86 8.82 -7.11 10.90
CA PRO A 86 7.91 -7.86 11.77
C PRO A 86 6.51 -7.21 11.83
N LEU A 87 5.87 -7.06 10.69
CA LEU A 87 4.51 -6.58 10.49
C LEU A 87 3.57 -7.77 10.72
N LYS A 88 2.68 -7.66 11.71
CA LYS A 88 1.59 -8.61 11.86
C LYS A 88 0.47 -8.27 10.89
N SER A 89 -0.19 -9.29 10.36
CA SER A 89 -1.50 -9.16 9.76
C SER A 89 -2.46 -8.51 10.78
N SER A 90 -3.13 -7.43 10.38
CA SER A 90 -3.97 -6.58 11.24
C SER A 90 -3.22 -5.75 12.30
N LEU A 91 -2.11 -5.11 11.95
CA LEU A 91 -1.46 -4.16 12.86
C LEU A 91 -2.07 -2.75 12.77
N LYS A 92 -2.01 -2.03 13.89
CA LYS A 92 -2.32 -0.61 13.97
C LYS A 92 -1.03 0.19 14.02
N MET A 93 -0.82 1.06 13.04
CA MET A 93 0.28 2.02 13.01
C MET A 93 -0.28 3.44 12.98
N THR A 94 0.45 4.38 13.57
CA THR A 94 0.08 5.79 13.54
C THR A 94 0.92 6.48 12.48
N MET A 95 0.29 7.24 11.60
CA MET A 95 1.00 8.08 10.66
C MET A 95 0.94 9.55 11.10
N ILE A 96 2.07 10.23 11.02
CA ILE A 96 2.17 11.69 11.15
C ILE A 96 2.79 12.28 9.87
N TRP A 97 2.42 13.50 9.50
CA TRP A 97 2.99 14.22 8.35
C TRP A 97 4.00 15.28 8.78
#